data_AF-A0A1V1UVD4-F1
#
_entry.id   AF-A0A1V1UVD4-F1
#
_cell.length_a   1.000
_cell.length_b   1.000
_cell.length_c   1.000
_cell.angle_alpha   90.00
_cell.angle_beta   90.00
_cell.angle_gamma   90.00
#
_symmetry.space_group_name_H-M   'P 1'
#
loop_
_entity.id
_entity.type
_entity.pdbx_description
1 polymer ?
#
loop_
_entity_poly.entity_id
_entity_poly.type
_entity_poly.pdbx_seq_one_letter_code
_entity_poly.pdbx_strand_id
1 'polypeptide(L)'
;MTPSEFVCALEAASLPNVFNPWRDHCAVHDRGDAAALRRENLRLFLDRAIATEVSTMWVGRDLGYRGGRRTGVPFTDEVHLATASTLLGDIDLIRATEGPVMAERTAAVIWRVLEQVRQPVVLWNVFPFHPHMAGDPMSNRCHTRAERDETWPLLEALVEMVQPRRIIAIGRDASLALADLGVDADAIRHPSYGGQAEFMSGMFALYSPSATGPPLFDAVSPPLGRRRLREAP
;
A
#
# COMPACT_ATOMS: atom_id res chain seq x y z
N MET A 1 -7.02 18.69 8.72
CA MET A 1 -7.01 18.44 7.27
C MET A 1 -8.06 17.38 6.97
N THR A 2 -8.86 17.56 5.92
CA THR A 2 -9.82 16.57 5.42
C THR A 2 -9.16 15.62 4.40
N PRO A 3 -9.72 14.44 4.10
CA PRO A 3 -9.20 13.56 3.06
C PRO A 3 -9.03 14.23 1.69
N SER A 4 -9.98 15.09 1.29
CA SER A 4 -9.87 15.86 0.05
C SER A 4 -8.70 16.83 0.05
N GLU A 5 -8.50 17.59 1.14
CA GLU A 5 -7.35 18.49 1.29
C GLU A 5 -6.02 17.73 1.28
N PHE A 6 -5.98 16.56 1.93
CA PHE A 6 -4.81 15.70 1.95
C PHE A 6 -4.44 15.18 0.56
N VAL A 7 -5.43 14.73 -0.22
CA VAL A 7 -5.22 14.29 -1.60
C VAL A 7 -4.76 15.45 -2.50
N CYS A 8 -5.30 16.65 -2.32
CA CYS A 8 -4.81 17.85 -3.02
C CYS A 8 -3.34 18.18 -2.67
N ALA A 9 -2.95 18.04 -1.40
CA ALA A 9 -1.57 18.25 -0.97
C ALA A 9 -0.61 17.21 -1.58
N LEU A 10 -1.04 15.94 -1.67
CA LEU A 10 -0.29 14.89 -2.37
C LEU A 10 -0.13 15.19 -3.85
N GLU A 11 -1.21 15.59 -4.53
CA GLU A 11 -1.18 15.93 -5.96
C GLU A 11 -0.21 17.06 -6.29
N ALA A 12 -0.04 18.04 -5.38
CA ALA A 12 0.85 19.18 -5.60
C ALA A 12 2.34 18.81 -5.61
N ALA A 13 2.73 17.68 -5.00
CA ALA A 13 4.12 17.29 -4.86
C ALA A 13 4.72 16.76 -6.18
N SER A 14 5.95 17.18 -6.49
CA SER A 14 6.70 16.70 -7.65
C SER A 14 8.19 16.69 -7.34
N LEU A 15 8.83 15.53 -7.50
CA LEU A 15 10.25 15.33 -7.23
C LEU A 15 10.94 14.65 -8.44
N PRO A 16 12.24 14.89 -8.67
CA PRO A 16 12.99 14.24 -9.74
C PRO A 16 13.04 12.72 -9.58
N ASN A 17 12.78 11.99 -10.67
CA ASN A 17 12.82 10.51 -10.68
C ASN A 17 11.93 9.87 -9.60
N VAL A 18 10.77 10.48 -9.36
CA VAL A 18 9.71 10.01 -8.47
C VAL A 18 8.41 10.08 -9.26
N PHE A 19 7.66 8.99 -9.26
CA PHE A 19 6.31 8.95 -9.81
C PHE A 19 5.31 9.17 -8.67
N ASN A 20 4.55 10.24 -8.77
CA ASN A 20 3.45 10.56 -7.87
C ASN A 20 2.13 9.99 -8.44
N PRO A 21 1.54 8.94 -7.85
CA PRO A 21 0.33 8.32 -8.39
C PRO A 21 -0.89 9.26 -8.42
N TRP A 22 -0.92 10.29 -7.58
CA TRP A 22 -2.06 11.20 -7.49
C TRP A 22 -1.94 12.39 -8.44
N ARG A 23 -0.81 12.52 -9.16
CA ARG A 23 -0.51 13.62 -10.08
C ARG A 23 -0.14 13.12 -11.48
N ASP A 24 0.78 12.17 -11.54
CA ASP A 24 1.45 11.80 -12.77
C ASP A 24 0.66 10.76 -13.57
N HIS A 25 0.91 10.75 -14.88
CA HIS A 25 0.31 9.81 -15.82
C HIS A 25 1.38 8.93 -16.47
N CYS A 26 1.15 7.61 -16.46
CA CYS A 26 1.98 6.62 -17.11
C CYS A 26 1.48 6.31 -18.52
N ALA A 27 2.16 6.84 -19.54
CA ALA A 27 1.78 6.66 -20.95
C ALA A 27 1.72 5.19 -21.45
N VAL A 28 2.23 4.23 -20.69
CA VAL A 28 2.28 2.80 -21.07
C VAL A 28 1.13 2.00 -20.47
N HIS A 29 0.64 2.40 -19.29
CA HIS A 29 -0.25 1.56 -18.48
C HIS A 29 -1.47 2.29 -17.96
N ASP A 30 -1.44 3.62 -17.86
CA ASP A 30 -2.54 4.36 -17.26
C ASP A 30 -3.69 4.54 -18.27
N ARG A 31 -4.92 4.49 -17.75
CA ARG A 31 -6.09 5.02 -18.43
C ARG A 31 -5.96 6.55 -18.55
N GLY A 32 -6.73 7.17 -19.45
CA GLY A 32 -6.72 8.63 -19.63
C GLY A 32 -6.98 9.44 -18.36
N ASP A 33 -7.80 8.91 -17.44
CA ASP A 33 -8.21 9.53 -16.17
C ASP A 33 -7.50 8.95 -14.94
N ALA A 34 -6.40 8.21 -15.12
CA ALA A 34 -5.79 7.38 -14.07
C ALA A 34 -5.45 8.13 -12.76
N ALA A 35 -4.83 9.31 -12.85
CA ALA A 35 -4.48 10.08 -11.65
C ALA A 35 -5.73 10.51 -10.86
N ALA A 36 -6.80 10.90 -11.56
CA ALA A 36 -8.08 11.24 -10.94
C ALA A 36 -8.73 10.03 -10.26
N LEU A 37 -8.69 8.86 -10.90
CA LEU A 37 -9.18 7.60 -10.30
C LEU A 37 -8.38 7.23 -9.04
N ARG A 38 -7.05 7.37 -9.07
CA ARG A 38 -6.19 7.10 -7.90
C ARG A 38 -6.45 8.07 -6.75
N ARG A 39 -6.73 9.34 -7.05
CA ARG A 39 -7.16 10.34 -6.05
C ARG A 39 -8.49 9.98 -5.42
N GLU A 40 -9.47 9.60 -6.23
CA GLU A 40 -10.79 9.21 -5.73
C GLU A 40 -10.72 7.94 -4.89
N ASN A 41 -9.97 6.93 -5.32
CA ASN A 41 -9.71 5.72 -4.54
C ASN A 41 -9.14 6.04 -3.15
N LEU A 42 -8.11 6.89 -3.09
CA LEU A 42 -7.50 7.26 -1.82
C LEU A 42 -8.45 8.09 -0.95
N ARG A 43 -9.20 9.02 -1.55
CA ARG A 43 -10.21 9.82 -0.82
C ARG A 43 -11.25 8.91 -0.18
N LEU A 44 -11.86 7.99 -0.94
CA LEU A 44 -12.83 7.02 -0.44
C LEU A 44 -12.24 6.11 0.65
N PHE A 45 -11.01 5.65 0.46
CA PHE A 45 -10.28 4.85 1.45
C PHE A 45 -10.16 5.60 2.79
N LEU A 46 -9.71 6.86 2.75
CA LEU A 46 -9.48 7.67 3.94
C LEU A 46 -10.79 8.11 4.60
N ASP A 47 -11.77 8.57 3.83
CA ASP A 47 -13.11 8.89 4.33
C ASP A 47 -13.69 7.70 5.09
N ARG A 48 -13.57 6.50 4.52
CA ARG A 48 -14.10 5.28 5.14
C ARG A 48 -13.32 4.85 6.37
N ALA A 49 -12.00 5.00 6.36
CA ALA A 49 -11.16 4.69 7.52
C ALA A 49 -11.47 5.60 8.72
N ILE A 50 -11.68 6.90 8.45
CA ILE A 50 -12.05 7.88 9.49
C ILE A 50 -13.47 7.60 9.99
N ALA A 51 -14.43 7.40 9.09
CA ALA A 51 -15.83 7.14 9.46
C ALA A 51 -16.03 5.84 10.26
N THR A 52 -15.13 4.87 10.12
CA THR A 52 -15.15 3.61 10.87
C THR A 52 -14.17 3.57 12.04
N GLU A 53 -13.54 4.70 12.37
CA GLU A 53 -12.58 4.85 13.47
C GLU A 53 -11.47 3.78 13.45
N VAL A 54 -10.87 3.57 12.27
CA VAL A 54 -9.79 2.59 12.10
C VAL A 54 -8.68 2.85 13.09
N SER A 55 -8.42 1.86 13.94
CA SER A 55 -7.56 2.02 15.12
C SER A 55 -6.07 1.75 14.86
N THR A 56 -5.72 1.19 13.69
CA THR A 56 -4.35 0.78 13.39
C THR A 56 -3.89 1.26 12.02
N MET A 57 -2.62 1.69 11.94
CA MET A 57 -1.97 2.11 10.70
C MET A 57 -0.72 1.27 10.45
N TRP A 58 -0.59 0.69 9.27
CA TRP A 58 0.61 -0.04 8.84
C TRP A 58 1.41 0.84 7.91
N VAL A 59 2.68 1.06 8.23
CA VAL A 59 3.54 1.99 7.53
C VAL A 59 4.72 1.25 6.93
N GLY A 60 4.79 1.27 5.60
CA GLY A 60 5.92 0.78 4.82
C GLY A 60 6.93 1.86 4.48
N ARG A 61 7.81 1.54 3.52
CA ARG A 61 8.91 2.40 3.15
C ARG A 61 8.54 3.39 2.04
N ASP A 62 8.25 2.87 0.86
CA ASP A 62 7.91 3.59 -0.36
C ASP A 62 6.98 2.74 -1.24
N LEU A 63 6.30 3.36 -2.20
CA LEU A 63 5.50 2.62 -3.16
C LEU A 63 6.40 1.85 -4.13
N GLY A 64 6.00 0.63 -4.48
CA GLY A 64 6.58 -0.13 -5.59
C GLY A 64 5.84 0.10 -6.92
N TYR A 65 6.53 -0.08 -8.05
CA TYR A 65 5.95 0.19 -9.37
C TYR A 65 4.75 -0.70 -9.75
N ARG A 66 4.57 -1.84 -9.06
CA ARG A 66 3.52 -2.84 -9.31
C ARG A 66 2.32 -2.75 -8.37
N GLY A 67 2.49 -2.11 -7.21
CA GLY A 67 1.46 -2.01 -6.18
C GLY A 67 0.79 -0.64 -6.19
N GLY A 68 0.86 0.07 -5.06
CA GLY A 68 0.14 1.32 -4.85
C GLY A 68 0.45 2.46 -5.83
N ARG A 69 1.57 2.39 -6.57
CA ARG A 69 1.79 3.27 -7.72
C ARG A 69 0.65 3.18 -8.75
N ARG A 70 0.16 1.97 -9.00
CA ARG A 70 -0.86 1.67 -10.02
C ARG A 70 -2.28 1.88 -9.50
N THR A 71 -2.52 1.61 -8.22
CA THR A 71 -3.87 1.62 -7.62
C THR A 71 -4.21 2.91 -6.88
N GLY A 72 -3.19 3.68 -6.45
CA GLY A 72 -3.37 4.83 -5.56
C GLY A 72 -3.57 4.46 -4.08
N VAL A 73 -3.58 3.16 -3.75
CA VAL A 73 -3.77 2.66 -2.39
C VAL A 73 -2.50 1.92 -1.95
N PRO A 74 -1.79 2.37 -0.90
CA PRO A 74 -0.56 1.72 -0.45
C PRO A 74 -0.76 0.24 -0.10
N PHE A 75 0.30 -0.55 -0.29
CA PHE A 75 0.30 -2.02 -0.12
C PHE A 75 -0.79 -2.78 -0.92
N THR A 76 -1.46 -2.14 -1.87
CA THR A 76 -2.55 -2.73 -2.63
C THR A 76 -2.17 -2.78 -4.11
N ASP A 77 -2.05 -3.98 -4.65
CA ASP A 77 -1.91 -4.20 -6.09
C ASP A 77 -3.29 -4.37 -6.75
N GLU A 78 -3.32 -4.57 -8.07
CA GLU A 78 -4.59 -4.69 -8.79
C GLU A 78 -5.33 -6.00 -8.51
N VAL A 79 -4.63 -7.03 -8.05
CA VAL A 79 -5.25 -8.31 -7.66
C VAL A 79 -6.09 -8.13 -6.39
N HIS A 80 -5.60 -7.34 -5.43
CA HIS A 80 -6.24 -7.15 -4.14
C HIS A 80 -7.12 -5.91 -4.05
N LEU A 81 -7.33 -5.18 -5.16
CA LEU A 81 -8.12 -3.93 -5.14
C LEU A 81 -9.58 -4.17 -4.74
N ALA A 82 -10.20 -5.25 -5.24
CA ALA A 82 -11.56 -5.64 -4.85
C ALA A 82 -11.63 -6.12 -3.39
N THR A 83 -10.63 -6.88 -2.94
CA THR A 83 -10.49 -7.30 -1.55
C THR A 83 -10.39 -6.10 -0.60
N ALA A 84 -9.64 -5.06 -1.00
CA ALA A 84 -9.53 -3.82 -0.26
C ALA A 84 -10.86 -3.06 -0.15
N SER A 85 -11.60 -2.99 -1.26
CA SER A 85 -12.95 -2.42 -1.31
C SER A 85 -13.87 -3.05 -0.25
N THR A 86 -13.98 -4.38 -0.26
CA THR A 86 -14.84 -5.11 0.68
C THR A 86 -14.35 -5.05 2.12
N LEU A 87 -13.04 -5.11 2.39
CA LEU A 87 -12.51 -4.98 3.76
C LEU A 87 -12.92 -3.64 4.39
N LEU A 88 -13.07 -2.59 3.59
CA LEU A 88 -13.49 -1.26 4.02
C LEU A 88 -15.01 -1.07 3.97
N GLY A 89 -15.80 -2.12 3.72
CA GLY A 89 -17.26 -2.04 3.64
C GLY A 89 -17.75 -1.57 2.28
N ASP A 90 -17.25 -2.24 1.23
CA ASP A 90 -17.71 -2.17 -0.16
C ASP A 90 -17.65 -0.75 -0.78
N ILE A 91 -16.49 -0.09 -0.63
CA ILE A 91 -16.22 1.19 -1.29
C ILE A 91 -15.78 0.98 -2.75
N ASP A 92 -16.17 1.88 -3.67
CA ASP A 92 -15.91 1.72 -5.10
C ASP A 92 -14.45 2.06 -5.49
N LEU A 93 -13.51 1.14 -5.24
CA LEU A 93 -12.12 1.27 -5.69
C LEU A 93 -11.99 0.86 -7.17
N ILE A 94 -11.57 1.80 -8.01
CA ILE A 94 -11.52 1.62 -9.46
C ILE A 94 -10.09 1.42 -9.94
N ARG A 95 -9.89 0.44 -10.83
CA ARG A 95 -8.62 0.23 -11.50
C ARG A 95 -8.29 1.40 -12.44
N ALA A 96 -7.15 2.03 -12.21
CA ALA A 96 -6.67 3.20 -12.94
C ALA A 96 -5.82 2.88 -14.20
N THR A 97 -5.59 1.60 -14.49
CA THR A 97 -4.68 1.16 -15.55
C THR A 97 -5.36 0.27 -16.58
N GLU A 98 -4.76 0.16 -17.75
CA GLU A 98 -5.12 -0.74 -18.83
C GLU A 98 -4.19 -1.97 -18.92
N GLY A 99 -4.60 -2.95 -19.71
CA GLY A 99 -3.83 -4.17 -19.94
C GLY A 99 -3.98 -5.22 -18.82
N PRO A 100 -3.05 -6.19 -18.73
CA PRO A 100 -3.13 -7.29 -17.78
C PRO A 100 -3.09 -6.82 -16.32
N VAL A 101 -3.84 -7.51 -15.45
CA VAL A 101 -3.83 -7.28 -14.00
C VAL A 101 -2.42 -7.52 -13.44
N MET A 102 -1.93 -6.58 -12.63
CA MET A 102 -0.59 -6.65 -12.04
C MET A 102 -0.62 -7.10 -10.57
N ALA A 103 0.23 -8.09 -10.26
CA ALA A 103 0.45 -8.58 -8.91
C ALA A 103 1.79 -8.10 -8.33
N GLU A 104 1.80 -7.79 -7.04
CA GLU A 104 2.98 -7.43 -6.25
C GLU A 104 3.18 -8.45 -5.11
N ARG A 105 4.40 -8.98 -5.00
CA ARG A 105 4.73 -10.01 -3.99
C ARG A 105 4.51 -9.53 -2.55
N THR A 106 4.88 -8.29 -2.24
CA THR A 106 4.66 -7.71 -0.91
C THR A 106 3.17 -7.61 -0.61
N ALA A 107 2.39 -7.02 -1.52
CA ALA A 107 0.93 -6.92 -1.38
C ALA A 107 0.29 -8.29 -1.12
N ALA A 108 0.65 -9.33 -1.87
CA ALA A 108 0.12 -10.68 -1.66
C ALA A 108 0.34 -11.24 -0.23
N VAL A 109 1.44 -10.88 0.42
CA VAL A 109 1.69 -11.29 1.82
C VAL A 109 0.93 -10.41 2.81
N ILE A 110 0.90 -9.09 2.57
CA ILE A 110 0.12 -8.13 3.38
C ILE A 110 -1.36 -8.55 3.41
N TRP A 111 -1.95 -8.78 2.24
CA TRP A 111 -3.35 -9.11 2.11
C TRP A 111 -3.68 -10.47 2.73
N ARG A 112 -2.82 -11.49 2.60
CA ARG A 112 -2.99 -12.76 3.32
C ARG A 112 -3.11 -12.59 4.84
N VAL A 113 -2.39 -11.63 5.43
CA VAL A 113 -2.51 -11.33 6.86
C VAL A 113 -3.80 -10.56 7.15
N LEU A 114 -4.12 -9.55 6.34
CA LEU A 114 -5.36 -8.76 6.51
C LEU A 114 -6.63 -9.62 6.41
N GLU A 115 -6.64 -10.63 5.55
CA GLU A 115 -7.74 -11.60 5.43
C GLU A 115 -7.98 -12.41 6.70
N GLN A 116 -6.95 -12.59 7.54
CA GLN A 116 -7.04 -13.28 8.82
C GLN A 116 -7.30 -12.32 9.98
N VAL A 117 -6.72 -11.11 9.92
CA VAL A 117 -6.96 -10.04 10.90
C VAL A 117 -8.41 -9.56 10.83
N ARG A 118 -8.97 -9.45 9.61
CA ARG A 118 -10.39 -9.10 9.34
C ARG A 118 -10.84 -7.78 9.97
N GLN A 119 -9.90 -6.88 10.19
CA GLN A 119 -10.15 -5.53 10.66
C GLN A 119 -9.62 -4.57 9.61
N PRO A 120 -10.33 -3.48 9.30
CA PRO A 120 -9.78 -2.46 8.43
C PRO A 120 -8.56 -1.82 9.08
N VAL A 121 -7.55 -1.53 8.28
CA VAL A 121 -6.31 -0.84 8.70
C VAL A 121 -6.00 0.28 7.72
N VAL A 122 -5.37 1.35 8.19
CA VAL A 122 -4.83 2.37 7.28
C VAL A 122 -3.48 1.88 6.76
N LEU A 123 -3.34 1.76 5.45
CA LEU A 123 -2.12 1.34 4.78
C LEU A 123 -1.39 2.58 4.25
N TRP A 124 -0.14 2.79 4.66
CA TRP A 124 0.63 3.95 4.23
C TRP A 124 2.14 3.66 4.12
N ASN A 125 2.93 4.67 3.72
CA ASN A 125 4.39 4.59 3.63
C ASN A 125 5.05 5.86 4.19
N VAL A 126 6.26 5.74 4.74
CA VAL A 126 7.03 6.91 5.20
C VAL A 126 7.38 7.87 4.07
N PHE A 127 7.62 7.34 2.86
CA PHE A 127 7.66 8.12 1.63
C PHE A 127 6.46 7.74 0.76
N PRO A 128 5.53 8.68 0.46
CA PRO A 128 4.23 8.32 -0.09
C PRO A 128 4.27 7.97 -1.59
N PHE A 129 5.38 8.23 -2.28
CA PHE A 129 5.48 8.11 -3.74
C PHE A 129 6.32 6.91 -4.19
N HIS A 130 6.44 6.71 -5.50
CA HIS A 130 7.26 5.67 -6.12
C HIS A 130 8.58 6.25 -6.65
N PRO A 131 9.69 6.10 -5.92
CA PRO A 131 11.01 6.51 -6.40
C PRO A 131 11.57 5.47 -7.38
N HIS A 132 12.11 5.93 -8.51
CA HIS A 132 12.66 5.08 -9.56
C HIS A 132 14.06 5.53 -10.01
N MET A 133 14.79 4.65 -10.70
CA MET A 133 16.07 4.99 -11.31
C MET A 133 15.88 5.98 -12.47
N ALA A 134 16.86 6.87 -12.67
CA ALA A 134 16.85 7.78 -13.80
C ALA A 134 16.83 6.99 -15.13
N GLY A 135 15.92 7.36 -16.04
CA GLY A 135 15.74 6.68 -17.32
C GLY A 135 14.97 5.35 -17.27
N ASP A 136 14.62 4.84 -16.08
CA ASP A 136 13.81 3.63 -15.93
C ASP A 136 12.65 3.83 -14.93
N PRO A 137 11.51 4.39 -15.38
CA PRO A 137 10.32 4.61 -14.55
C PRO A 137 9.65 3.34 -14.00
N MET A 138 10.07 2.15 -14.43
CA MET A 138 9.54 0.85 -14.01
C MET A 138 10.51 0.08 -13.10
N SER A 139 11.58 0.74 -12.66
CA SER A 139 12.48 0.26 -11.61
C SER A 139 12.05 0.76 -10.24
N ASN A 140 12.41 0.02 -9.20
CA ASN A 140 12.33 0.50 -7.83
C ASN A 140 13.72 0.93 -7.36
N ARG A 141 13.81 2.10 -6.72
CA ARG A 141 14.92 2.44 -5.83
C ARG A 141 14.37 2.71 -4.42
N CYS A 142 15.25 2.89 -3.44
CA CYS A 142 14.81 3.42 -2.15
C CYS A 142 14.67 4.93 -2.26
N HIS A 143 13.73 5.51 -1.53
CA HIS A 143 13.74 6.95 -1.30
C HIS A 143 15.01 7.36 -0.53
N THR A 144 15.44 8.61 -0.72
CA THR A 144 16.51 9.22 0.05
C THR A 144 15.95 9.88 1.31
N ARG A 145 16.80 10.14 2.31
CA ARG A 145 16.40 10.90 3.51
C ARG A 145 15.82 12.27 3.16
N ALA A 146 16.43 12.99 2.21
CA ALA A 146 15.94 14.30 1.79
C ALA A 146 14.53 14.24 1.18
N GLU A 147 14.27 13.25 0.31
CA GLU A 147 12.93 13.05 -0.28
C GLU A 147 11.87 12.72 0.80
N ARG A 148 12.22 11.86 1.77
CA ARG A 148 11.35 11.57 2.91
C ARG A 148 11.04 12.85 3.69
N ASP A 149 12.08 13.59 4.08
CA ASP A 149 11.96 14.79 4.92
C ASP A 149 11.16 15.89 4.21
N GLU A 150 11.28 16.02 2.88
CA GLU A 150 10.47 16.96 2.07
C GLU A 150 8.97 16.60 2.09
N THR A 151 8.65 15.30 2.17
CA THR A 151 7.26 14.81 2.21
C THR A 151 6.75 14.53 3.62
N TRP A 152 7.57 14.71 4.64
CA TRP A 152 7.23 14.41 6.03
C TRP A 152 5.94 15.10 6.52
N PRO A 153 5.69 16.39 6.21
CA PRO A 153 4.44 17.05 6.62
C PRO A 153 3.16 16.34 6.13
N LEU A 154 3.25 15.55 5.05
CA LEU A 154 2.11 14.74 4.58
C LEU A 154 1.86 13.56 5.53
N LEU A 155 2.90 12.88 6.01
CA LEU A 155 2.73 11.81 6.99
C LEU A 155 2.21 12.35 8.33
N GLU A 156 2.72 13.50 8.79
CA GLU A 156 2.18 14.17 9.99
C GLU A 156 0.69 14.47 9.81
N ALA A 157 0.31 15.13 8.72
CA ALA A 157 -1.08 15.47 8.45
C ALA A 157 -1.98 14.23 8.36
N LEU A 158 -1.48 13.12 7.82
CA LEU A 158 -2.22 11.86 7.78
C LEU A 158 -2.41 11.26 9.17
N VAL A 159 -1.36 11.21 10.00
CA VAL A 159 -1.44 10.69 11.38
C VAL A 159 -2.37 11.58 12.20
N GLU A 160 -2.28 12.91 12.06
CA GLU A 160 -3.16 13.85 12.72
C GLU A 160 -4.63 13.70 12.28
N MET A 161 -4.87 13.43 11.00
CA MET A 161 -6.21 13.24 10.47
C MET A 161 -6.83 11.91 10.88
N VAL A 162 -6.05 10.82 10.89
CA VAL A 162 -6.54 9.46 11.17
C VAL A 162 -6.58 9.17 12.67
N GLN A 163 -5.68 9.76 13.47
CA GLN A 163 -5.52 9.48 14.91
C GLN A 163 -5.42 7.98 15.24
N PRO A 164 -4.53 7.20 14.59
CA PRO A 164 -4.42 5.78 14.85
C PRO A 164 -3.96 5.52 16.29
N ARG A 165 -4.57 4.55 16.98
CA ARG A 165 -4.15 4.14 18.33
C ARG A 165 -2.84 3.35 18.34
N ARG A 166 -2.51 2.74 17.21
CA ARG A 166 -1.28 1.95 17.04
C ARG A 166 -0.75 2.13 15.62
N ILE A 167 0.55 2.36 15.53
CA ILE A 167 1.29 2.38 14.26
C ILE A 167 2.21 1.16 14.23
N ILE A 168 2.22 0.44 13.11
CA ILE A 168 3.06 -0.73 12.88
C ILE A 168 4.01 -0.42 11.73
N ALA A 169 5.30 -0.41 12.01
CA ALA A 169 6.35 -0.17 11.03
C ALA A 169 6.75 -1.49 10.34
N ILE A 170 6.49 -1.60 9.04
CA ILE A 170 6.80 -2.81 8.27
C ILE A 170 8.18 -2.65 7.64
N GLY A 171 9.18 -3.21 8.31
CA GLY A 171 10.58 -3.21 7.90
C GLY A 171 11.45 -2.21 8.64
N ARG A 172 12.76 -2.47 8.58
CA ARG A 172 13.77 -1.67 9.26
C ARG A 172 13.77 -0.21 8.79
N ASP A 173 13.68 0.01 7.48
CA ASP A 173 13.72 1.36 6.91
C ASP A 173 12.53 2.22 7.39
N ALA A 174 11.32 1.64 7.41
CA ALA A 174 10.13 2.32 7.92
C ALA A 174 10.23 2.59 9.42
N SER A 175 10.71 1.61 10.20
CA SER A 175 10.90 1.77 11.65
C SER A 175 11.92 2.85 12.00
N LEU A 176 13.07 2.87 11.33
CA LEU A 176 14.08 3.91 11.51
C LEU A 176 13.55 5.29 11.09
N ALA A 177 12.82 5.35 9.99
CA ALA A 177 12.22 6.59 9.53
C ALA A 177 11.20 7.15 10.53
N LEU A 178 10.29 6.32 11.05
CA LEU A 178 9.32 6.76 12.06
C LEU A 178 10.01 7.18 13.36
N ALA A 179 11.05 6.45 13.80
CA ALA A 179 11.82 6.80 14.99
C ALA A 179 12.56 8.14 14.85
N ASP A 180 13.18 8.41 13.69
CA ASP A 180 13.80 9.71 13.39
C ASP A 180 12.81 10.88 13.48
N LEU A 181 11.53 10.58 13.28
CA LEU A 181 10.42 11.52 13.27
C LEU A 181 9.68 11.58 14.61
N GLY A 182 10.17 10.85 15.63
CA GLY A 182 9.58 10.81 16.97
C GLY A 182 8.25 10.08 17.06
N VAL A 183 7.90 9.26 16.06
CA VAL A 183 6.66 8.47 16.02
C VAL A 183 6.92 7.09 16.63
N ASP A 184 6.20 6.78 17.71
CA ASP A 184 6.24 5.44 18.32
C ASP A 184 5.51 4.42 17.43
N ALA A 185 6.15 3.27 17.21
CA ALA A 185 5.62 2.23 16.32
C ALA A 185 6.15 0.84 16.66
N ASP A 186 5.28 -0.16 16.57
CA ASP A 186 5.64 -1.56 16.66
C ASP A 186 6.42 -1.97 15.39
N ALA A 187 7.69 -2.33 15.53
CA ALA A 187 8.52 -2.74 14.40
C ALA A 187 8.31 -4.22 14.04
N ILE A 188 7.91 -4.49 12.79
CA ILE A 188 7.72 -5.84 12.25
C ILE A 188 8.64 -6.07 11.07
N ARG A 189 9.17 -7.30 10.93
CA ARG A 189 10.01 -7.68 9.78
C ARG A 189 9.24 -7.51 8.47
N HIS A 190 9.83 -6.82 7.49
CA HIS A 190 9.25 -6.74 6.13
C HIS A 190 9.21 -8.13 5.45
N PRO A 191 8.14 -8.49 4.71
CA PRO A 191 7.96 -9.84 4.15
C PRO A 191 8.96 -10.21 3.03
N SER A 192 9.58 -9.24 2.38
CA SER A 192 10.62 -9.48 1.35
C SER A 192 11.91 -10.10 1.91
N TYR A 193 12.71 -10.68 1.00
CA TYR A 193 14.02 -11.27 1.29
C TYR A 193 13.96 -12.35 2.39
N GLY A 194 13.00 -13.27 2.26
CA GLY A 194 12.81 -14.38 3.20
C GLY A 194 12.07 -14.02 4.49
N GLY A 195 11.72 -12.74 4.70
CA GLY A 195 11.07 -12.27 5.94
C GLY A 195 9.59 -12.61 6.11
N GLN A 196 8.99 -13.39 5.20
CA GLN A 196 7.55 -13.66 5.21
C GLN A 196 7.07 -14.37 6.49
N ALA A 197 7.79 -15.37 6.98
CA ALA A 197 7.39 -16.11 8.17
C ALA A 197 7.44 -15.23 9.44
N GLU A 198 8.51 -14.44 9.58
CA GLU A 198 8.68 -13.47 10.67
C GLU A 198 7.63 -12.36 10.62
N PHE A 199 7.33 -11.83 9.42
CA PHE A 199 6.25 -10.88 9.22
C PHE A 199 4.93 -11.45 9.73
N MET A 200 4.51 -12.62 9.23
CA MET A 200 3.23 -13.23 9.62
C MET A 200 3.16 -13.52 11.12
N SER A 201 4.21 -14.11 11.69
CA SER A 201 4.27 -14.40 13.14
C SER A 201 4.16 -13.13 13.97
N GLY A 202 4.86 -12.06 13.58
CA GLY A 202 4.82 -10.78 14.29
C GLY A 202 3.45 -10.12 14.22
N MET A 203 2.83 -10.10 13.04
CA MET A 203 1.47 -9.56 12.88
C MET A 203 0.44 -10.34 13.69
N PHE A 204 0.51 -11.67 13.70
CA PHE A 204 -0.44 -12.48 14.47
C PHE A 204 -0.25 -12.35 15.98
N ALA A 205 0.98 -12.14 16.45
CA ALA A 205 1.22 -11.82 17.86
C ALA A 205 0.56 -10.47 18.25
N LEU A 206 0.62 -9.46 17.37
CA LEU A 206 0.03 -8.14 17.63
C LEU A 206 -1.50 -8.13 17.60
N TYR A 207 -2.11 -8.87 16.67
CA TYR A 207 -3.56 -8.88 16.46
C TYR A 207 -4.30 -9.98 17.20
N SER A 208 -3.62 -11.03 17.67
CA SER A 208 -4.25 -12.21 18.28
C SER A 208 -5.49 -12.69 17.47
N PRO A 209 -5.34 -12.97 16.16
CA PRO A 209 -6.49 -13.19 15.28
C PRO A 209 -7.37 -14.34 15.80
N SER A 210 -8.66 -14.08 15.99
CA SER A 210 -9.61 -15.12 16.33
C SER A 210 -9.88 -15.97 15.10
N ALA A 211 -9.50 -17.26 15.17
CA ALA A 211 -9.70 -18.24 14.10
C ALA A 211 -11.19 -18.61 13.85
N THR A 212 -12.14 -17.82 14.35
CA THR A 212 -13.56 -18.17 14.38
C THR A 212 -14.35 -17.29 13.42
N GLY A 213 -14.35 -17.69 12.15
CA GLY A 213 -15.24 -17.17 11.10
C GLY A 213 -14.81 -17.64 9.72
N PRO A 214 -15.74 -17.88 8.77
CA PRO A 214 -15.38 -18.24 7.39
C PRO A 214 -14.50 -17.14 6.80
N PRO A 215 -13.41 -17.42 6.06
CA PRO A 215 -12.51 -16.40 5.53
C PRO A 215 -13.31 -15.28 4.86
N LEU A 216 -12.89 -14.02 5.05
CA LEU A 216 -13.65 -12.86 4.57
C LEU A 216 -13.76 -12.84 3.03
N PHE A 217 -12.95 -13.65 2.35
CA PHE A 217 -12.90 -13.80 0.90
C PHE A 217 -12.74 -15.28 0.54
N ASP A 218 -13.36 -15.70 -0.57
CA ASP A 218 -13.06 -16.97 -1.21
C ASP A 218 -11.61 -16.94 -1.71
N ALA A 219 -10.84 -18.00 -1.43
CA ALA A 219 -9.45 -18.11 -1.87
C ALA A 219 -9.37 -17.96 -3.40
N VAL A 220 -8.81 -16.85 -3.87
CA VAL A 220 -8.50 -16.68 -5.29
C VAL A 220 -7.49 -17.76 -5.66
N SER A 221 -7.93 -18.72 -6.49
CA SER A 221 -7.07 -19.79 -6.98
C SER A 221 -5.86 -19.17 -7.69
N PRO A 222 -4.63 -19.68 -7.45
CA PRO A 222 -3.46 -19.16 -8.13
C PRO A 222 -3.64 -19.30 -9.65
N PRO A 223 -3.15 -18.35 -10.46
CA PRO A 223 -3.19 -18.50 -11.91
C PRO A 223 -2.45 -19.79 -12.28
N LEU A 224 -3.13 -20.67 -13.01
CA LEU A 224 -2.63 -21.96 -13.46
C LEU A 224 -1.22 -21.79 -14.07
N GLY A 225 -0.21 -22.18 -13.30
CA GLY A 225 1.17 -22.19 -13.72
C GLY A 225 1.35 -23.13 -14.92
N ARG A 226 1.92 -22.56 -15.98
CA ARG A 226 2.43 -23.17 -17.22
C ARG A 226 2.53 -24.70 -17.18
N ARG A 227 1.77 -25.38 -18.04
CA ARG A 227 2.07 -26.76 -18.46
C ARG A 227 3.52 -26.80 -18.95
N ARG A 228 4.36 -27.60 -18.30
CA ARG A 228 5.64 -28.02 -18.87
C ARG A 228 5.31 -28.76 -20.17
N LEU A 229 5.71 -28.19 -21.31
CA LEU A 229 5.85 -28.96 -22.54
C LEU A 229 6.95 -29.97 -22.25
N ARG A 230 6.56 -31.25 -22.15
CA ARG A 230 7.50 -32.36 -22.20
C ARG A 230 7.94 -32.46 -23.66
N GLU A 231 9.22 -32.27 -23.89
CA GLU A 231 9.87 -32.80 -25.08
C GLU A 231 9.76 -34.33 -25.03
N ALA A 232 9.24 -34.90 -26.12
CA ALA A 232 9.26 -36.34 -26.39
C ALA A 232 10.35 -36.58 -27.45
N PRO A 233 10.94 -37.79 -27.49
CA PRO A 233 12.31 -38.05 -27.95
C PRO A 233 12.54 -37.81 -29.46
#